data_AF-A0A6N2ZK21-F1
#
_entry.id   AF-A0A6N2ZK21-F1
#
_cell.length_a   1.000
_cell.length_b   1.000
_cell.length_c   1.000
_cell.angle_alpha   90.00
_cell.angle_beta   90.00
_cell.angle_gamma   90.00
#
_symmetry.space_group_name_H-M   'P 1'
#
loop_
_entity.id
_entity.type
_entity.pdbx_description
1 polymer ?
#
loop_
_entity_poly.entity_id
_entity_poly.type
_entity_poly.pdbx_seq_one_letter_code
_entity_poly.pdbx_strand_id
1 'polypeptide(L)'
;MIYPWTIIDRESFREKEVASFPVYQQFHAARNILSGCKWGIGGSLGFELSTGIPAVKETSDFDLLLYADSPIELPIQAIQSHPAFFEQFDTQVITSKGGFSLKEYLRTPEKKLLLKTTTGPKLTKEIW
;
A
#
# COMPACT_ATOMS: atom_id res chain seq x y z
N MET A 1 13.36 -1.34 14.82
CA MET A 1 12.07 -0.78 14.33
C MET A 1 11.71 -1.56 13.07
N ILE A 2 10.49 -2.09 12.96
CA ILE A 2 10.04 -2.81 11.76
C ILE A 2 9.37 -1.77 10.85
N TYR A 3 9.78 -1.72 9.59
CA TYR A 3 9.16 -0.86 8.59
C TYR A 3 8.29 -1.70 7.63
N PRO A 4 7.17 -1.16 7.11
CA PRO A 4 6.30 -1.92 6.22
C PRO A 4 6.97 -2.51 4.97
N TRP A 5 7.99 -1.86 4.42
CA TRP A 5 8.76 -2.38 3.27
C TRP A 5 9.77 -3.48 3.65
N THR A 6 10.03 -3.72 4.93
CA THR A 6 10.98 -4.76 5.38
C THR A 6 10.34 -6.12 5.61
N ILE A 7 9.00 -6.18 5.51
CA ILE A 7 8.22 -7.40 5.72
C ILE A 7 7.59 -7.93 4.43
N ILE A 8 7.83 -7.25 3.30
CA ILE A 8 7.26 -7.66 2.01
C ILE A 8 7.83 -8.97 1.49
N ASP A 9 8.90 -9.53 2.06
CA ASP A 9 9.44 -10.84 1.68
C ASP A 9 9.07 -11.94 2.69
N ARG A 10 8.24 -11.64 3.71
CA ARG A 10 7.82 -12.61 4.73
C ARG A 10 6.52 -13.31 4.37
N GLU A 11 6.39 -14.56 4.78
CA GLU A 11 5.12 -15.29 4.74
C GLU A 11 4.46 -15.28 6.13
N SER A 12 3.14 -15.48 6.16
CA SER A 12 2.43 -15.71 7.40
C SER A 12 2.86 -17.04 8.02
N PHE A 13 3.02 -17.10 9.35
CA PHE A 13 3.29 -18.35 10.08
C PHE A 13 2.16 -19.39 9.95
N ARG A 14 1.00 -18.97 9.44
CA ARG A 14 -0.18 -19.79 9.16
C ARG A 14 -0.59 -19.74 7.68
N GLU A 15 0.41 -19.64 6.79
CA GLU A 15 0.24 -19.58 5.33
C GLU A 15 -0.80 -20.57 4.79
N LYS A 16 -0.78 -21.84 5.25
CA LYS A 16 -1.74 -22.87 4.81
C LYS A 16 -3.20 -22.50 5.03
N GLU A 17 -3.50 -21.69 6.04
CA GLU A 17 -4.85 -21.20 6.35
C GLU A 17 -5.18 -19.96 5.52
N VAL A 18 -4.25 -19.00 5.45
CA VAL A 18 -4.52 -17.68 4.86
C VAL A 18 -4.28 -17.61 3.34
N ALA A 19 -3.68 -18.63 2.74
CA ALA A 19 -3.34 -18.65 1.31
C ALA A 19 -4.57 -18.47 0.39
N SER A 20 -5.75 -18.91 0.82
CA SER A 20 -7.00 -18.72 0.09
C SER A 20 -7.63 -17.35 0.30
N PHE A 21 -7.15 -16.55 1.26
CA PHE A 21 -7.78 -15.28 1.61
C PHE A 21 -7.41 -14.22 0.55
N PRO A 22 -8.38 -13.38 0.13
CA PRO A 22 -8.13 -12.37 -0.91
C PRO A 22 -6.93 -11.46 -0.62
N VAL A 23 -6.79 -11.00 0.62
CA VAL A 23 -5.67 -10.13 1.05
C VAL A 23 -4.30 -10.77 0.82
N TYR A 24 -4.18 -12.08 1.01
CA TYR A 24 -2.92 -12.80 0.85
C TYR A 24 -2.58 -12.99 -0.63
N GLN A 25 -3.59 -13.33 -1.45
CA GLN A 25 -3.42 -13.42 -2.90
C GLN A 25 -3.05 -12.06 -3.52
N GLN A 26 -3.70 -10.98 -3.08
CA GLN A 26 -3.41 -9.62 -3.49
C GLN A 26 -1.99 -9.19 -3.10
N PHE A 27 -1.53 -9.60 -1.91
CA PHE A 27 -0.15 -9.38 -1.47
C PHE A 27 0.87 -10.07 -2.37
N HIS A 28 0.66 -11.33 -2.75
CA HIS A 28 1.54 -12.00 -3.70
C HIS A 28 1.50 -11.36 -5.10
N ALA A 29 0.34 -10.92 -5.56
CA ALA A 29 0.25 -10.15 -6.80
C ALA A 29 1.04 -8.84 -6.72
N ALA A 30 0.95 -8.11 -5.58
CA ALA A 30 1.71 -6.89 -5.33
C ALA A 30 3.21 -7.12 -5.44
N ARG A 31 3.74 -8.20 -4.83
CA ARG A 31 5.16 -8.58 -4.92
C ARG A 31 5.66 -8.70 -6.34
N ASN A 32 4.87 -9.35 -7.20
CA ASN A 32 5.23 -9.55 -8.59
C ASN A 32 5.16 -8.23 -9.37
N ILE A 33 4.08 -7.47 -9.20
CA ILE A 33 3.84 -6.22 -9.95
C ILE A 33 4.80 -5.11 -9.55
N LEU A 34 5.15 -5.01 -8.26
CA LEU A 34 5.98 -3.95 -7.68
C LEU A 34 7.42 -4.41 -7.43
N SER A 35 7.88 -5.46 -8.12
CA SER A 35 9.26 -5.92 -8.02
C SER A 35 10.23 -4.79 -8.38
N GLY A 36 11.22 -4.57 -7.51
CA GLY A 36 12.18 -3.46 -7.65
C GLY A 36 11.65 -2.06 -7.29
N CYS A 37 10.38 -1.93 -6.88
CA CYS A 37 9.81 -0.67 -6.41
C CYS A 37 9.85 -0.58 -4.87
N LYS A 38 9.77 0.64 -4.31
CA LYS A 38 9.68 0.85 -2.86
C LYS A 38 8.22 0.87 -2.41
N TRP A 39 7.76 -0.24 -1.83
CA TRP A 39 6.38 -0.41 -1.36
C TRP A 39 6.32 -1.20 -0.05
N GLY A 40 5.15 -1.24 0.58
CA GLY A 40 4.91 -1.98 1.81
C GLY A 40 3.44 -2.30 2.01
N ILE A 41 3.15 -2.98 3.12
CA ILE A 41 1.80 -3.39 3.49
C ILE A 41 1.40 -2.83 4.86
N GLY A 42 0.15 -2.43 4.98
CA GLY A 42 -0.46 -2.00 6.22
C GLY A 42 -1.45 -3.02 6.78
N GLY A 43 -2.31 -2.52 7.67
CA GLY A 43 -3.48 -3.25 8.13
C GLY A 43 -3.21 -4.57 8.83
N SER A 44 -4.20 -5.46 8.76
CA SER A 44 -4.17 -6.77 9.41
C SER A 44 -3.03 -7.65 8.91
N LEU A 45 -2.73 -7.64 7.61
CA LEU A 45 -1.63 -8.40 7.04
C LEU A 45 -0.27 -7.87 7.51
N GLY A 46 -0.04 -6.57 7.42
CA GLY A 46 1.20 -5.96 7.92
C GLY A 46 1.41 -6.20 9.41
N PHE A 47 0.34 -6.16 10.22
CA PHE A 47 0.39 -6.48 11.64
C PHE A 47 0.76 -7.95 11.88
N GLU A 48 0.10 -8.89 11.21
CA GLU A 48 0.36 -10.32 11.36
C GLU A 48 1.81 -10.66 10.97
N LEU A 49 2.30 -10.16 9.83
CA LEU A 49 3.68 -10.41 9.36
C LEU A 49 4.76 -9.73 10.24
N SER A 50 4.40 -8.67 10.96
CA SER A 50 5.31 -7.96 11.86
C SER A 50 5.39 -8.61 13.24
N THR A 51 4.26 -9.10 13.76
CA THR A 51 4.11 -9.50 15.16
C THR A 51 4.06 -11.01 15.37
N GLY A 52 3.68 -11.78 14.34
CA GLY A 52 3.37 -13.20 14.49
C GLY A 52 2.06 -13.47 15.23
N ILE A 53 1.20 -12.46 15.41
CA ILE A 53 -0.12 -12.60 16.04
C ILE A 53 -1.18 -12.74 14.93
N PRO A 54 -2.08 -13.74 14.98
CA PRO A 54 -3.13 -13.89 13.98
C PRO A 54 -4.05 -12.66 13.95
N ALA A 55 -4.17 -12.02 12.79
CA ALA A 55 -5.02 -10.85 12.58
C ALA A 55 -5.75 -10.85 11.23
N VAL A 56 -5.20 -11.55 10.23
CA VAL A 56 -5.77 -11.66 8.88
C VAL A 56 -7.07 -12.48 8.92
N LYS A 57 -8.07 -12.07 8.15
CA LYS A 57 -9.36 -12.78 8.00
C LYS A 57 -9.72 -12.85 6.52
N GLU A 58 -10.66 -13.71 6.16
CA GLU A 58 -11.19 -13.79 4.78
C GLU A 58 -11.76 -12.46 4.28
N THR A 59 -12.26 -11.64 5.21
CA THR A 59 -12.84 -10.30 4.95
C THR A 59 -11.83 -9.17 5.15
N SER A 60 -10.54 -9.47 5.36
CA SER A 60 -9.52 -8.42 5.51
C SER A 60 -9.30 -7.70 4.19
N ASP A 61 -9.21 -6.37 4.25
CA ASP A 61 -8.78 -5.54 3.13
C ASP A 61 -7.26 -5.63 2.91
N PHE A 62 -6.83 -5.35 1.68
CA PHE A 62 -5.42 -5.20 1.34
C PHE A 62 -4.99 -3.73 1.35
N ASP A 63 -4.24 -3.37 2.39
CA ASP A 63 -3.67 -2.03 2.57
C ASP A 63 -2.31 -1.90 1.89
N LEU A 64 -2.30 -1.50 0.62
CA LEU A 64 -1.07 -1.24 -0.14
C LEU A 64 -0.50 0.15 0.13
N LEU A 65 0.80 0.22 0.44
CA LEU A 65 1.55 1.45 0.65
C LEU A 65 2.64 1.61 -0.42
N LEU A 66 2.65 2.73 -1.13
CA LEU A 66 3.75 3.15 -2.01
C LEU A 66 4.54 4.25 -1.33
N TYR A 67 5.87 4.22 -1.38
CA TYR A 67 6.71 5.26 -0.78
C TYR A 67 7.35 6.10 -1.86
N ALA A 68 6.98 7.37 -1.94
CA ALA A 68 7.47 8.28 -2.98
C ALA A 68 7.47 9.73 -2.45
N ASP A 69 8.64 10.31 -2.23
CA ASP A 69 8.80 11.71 -1.80
C ASP A 69 8.73 12.70 -2.97
N SER A 70 8.54 12.19 -4.19
CA SER A 70 8.33 12.99 -5.39
C SER A 70 7.52 12.21 -6.44
N PRO A 71 6.90 12.87 -7.44
CA PRO A 71 6.15 12.18 -8.49
C PRO A 71 6.99 11.19 -9.30
N ILE A 72 8.30 11.45 -9.46
CA ILE A 72 9.21 10.60 -10.25
C ILE A 72 9.56 9.29 -9.55
N GLU A 73 9.36 9.19 -8.24
CA GLU A 73 9.57 7.97 -7.46
C GLU A 73 8.38 7.01 -7.53
N LEU A 74 7.23 7.44 -8.07
CA LEU A 74 6.09 6.56 -8.25
C LEU A 74 6.41 5.47 -9.28
N PRO A 75 5.94 4.23 -9.07
CA PRO A 75 6.14 3.13 -10.02
C PRO A 75 5.18 3.24 -11.21
N ILE A 76 5.29 4.33 -11.97
CA ILE A 76 4.35 4.69 -13.05
C ILE A 76 4.23 3.58 -14.10
N GLN A 77 5.33 2.91 -14.45
CA GLN A 77 5.31 1.79 -15.39
C GLN A 77 4.46 0.62 -14.88
N ALA A 78 4.59 0.25 -13.60
CA ALA A 78 3.79 -0.81 -12.99
C ALA A 78 2.31 -0.42 -12.92
N ILE A 79 2.03 0.84 -12.54
CA ILE A 79 0.67 1.42 -12.47
C ILE A 79 0.00 1.38 -13.84
N GLN A 80 0.68 1.85 -14.89
CA GLN A 80 0.15 1.88 -16.25
C GLN A 80 -0.02 0.48 -16.86
N SER A 81 0.84 -0.47 -16.49
CA SER A 81 0.76 -1.84 -16.99
C SER A 81 -0.31 -2.68 -16.28
N HIS A 82 -0.68 -2.30 -15.05
CA HIS A 82 -1.64 -3.04 -14.21
C HIS A 82 -2.72 -2.13 -13.61
N PRO A 83 -3.44 -1.31 -14.41
CA PRO A 83 -4.38 -0.32 -13.88
C PRO A 83 -5.50 -0.95 -13.04
N ALA A 84 -6.03 -2.11 -13.48
CA ALA A 84 -7.08 -2.84 -12.76
C ALA A 84 -6.65 -3.28 -11.35
N PHE A 85 -5.36 -3.58 -11.14
CA PHE A 85 -4.83 -3.96 -9.83
C PHE A 85 -4.90 -2.77 -8.86
N PHE A 86 -4.42 -1.59 -9.29
CA PHE A 86 -4.42 -0.38 -8.46
C PHE A 86 -5.82 0.23 -8.31
N GLU A 87 -6.77 -0.09 -9.19
CA GLU A 87 -8.18 0.29 -9.04
C GLU A 87 -8.92 -0.55 -7.99
N GLN A 88 -8.49 -1.80 -7.76
CA GLN A 88 -9.20 -2.75 -6.90
C GLN A 88 -9.22 -2.36 -5.41
N PHE A 89 -8.13 -1.81 -4.89
CA PHE A 89 -7.99 -1.47 -3.46
C PHE A 89 -7.35 -0.09 -3.27
N ASP A 90 -7.57 0.50 -2.10
CA ASP A 90 -7.15 1.86 -1.82
C ASP A 90 -5.66 1.92 -1.51
N THR A 91 -4.88 2.17 -2.55
CA THR A 91 -3.43 2.35 -2.45
C THR A 91 -3.11 3.74 -1.88
N GLN A 92 -2.32 3.78 -0.80
CA GLN A 92 -1.82 5.04 -0.24
C GLN A 92 -0.39 5.32 -0.70
N VAL A 93 -0.14 6.54 -1.16
CA VAL A 93 1.22 7.06 -1.36
C VAL A 93 1.66 7.74 -0.08
N ILE A 94 2.75 7.26 0.50
CA ILE A 94 3.36 7.76 1.73
C ILE A 94 4.57 8.63 1.35
N THR A 95 4.54 9.86 1.84
CA THR A 95 5.59 10.86 1.70
C THR A 95 6.05 11.32 3.09
N SER A 96 7.14 12.07 3.14
CA SER A 96 7.61 12.76 4.33
C SER A 96 6.60 13.77 4.89
N LYS A 97 5.66 14.26 4.08
CA LYS A 97 4.57 15.17 4.52
C LYS A 97 3.33 14.44 5.02
N GLY A 98 3.11 13.18 4.61
CA GLY A 98 1.95 12.38 4.99
C GLY A 98 1.53 11.36 3.94
N GLY A 99 0.35 10.76 4.12
CA GLY A 99 -0.22 9.78 3.18
C GLY A 99 -1.38 10.35 2.36
N PHE A 100 -1.45 10.07 1.06
CA PHE A 100 -2.58 10.44 0.21
C PHE A 100 -3.05 9.28 -0.68
N SER A 101 -4.26 9.36 -1.23
CA SER A 101 -4.83 8.31 -2.09
C SER A 101 -4.23 8.35 -3.50
N LEU A 102 -3.67 7.22 -3.96
CA LEU A 102 -3.15 7.09 -5.33
C LEU A 102 -4.26 7.29 -6.37
N LYS A 103 -5.45 6.70 -6.14
CA LYS A 103 -6.58 6.80 -7.08
C LYS A 103 -7.03 8.25 -7.27
N GLU A 104 -7.12 8.99 -6.17
CA GLU A 104 -7.53 10.40 -6.22
C GLU A 104 -6.49 11.26 -6.94
N TYR A 105 -5.21 10.99 -6.70
CA TYR A 105 -4.11 11.64 -7.41
C TYR A 105 -4.13 11.36 -8.92
N LEU A 106 -4.27 10.10 -9.33
CA LEU A 106 -4.28 9.72 -10.75
C LEU A 106 -5.48 10.30 -11.51
N ARG A 107 -6.63 10.45 -10.83
CA ARG A 107 -7.86 10.95 -11.45
C ARG A 107 -7.88 12.47 -11.58
N THR A 108 -7.34 13.19 -10.59
CA THR A 108 -7.43 14.66 -10.53
C THR A 108 -6.15 15.29 -9.94
N PRO A 109 -5.00 15.19 -10.63
CA PRO A 109 -3.70 15.64 -10.10
C PRO A 109 -3.63 17.16 -9.82
N GLU A 110 -4.47 17.95 -10.48
CA GLU A 110 -4.53 19.41 -10.33
C GLU A 110 -5.35 19.90 -9.12
N LYS A 111 -6.12 19.00 -8.50
CA LYS A 111 -7.00 19.31 -7.36
C LYS A 111 -6.26 19.14 -6.03
N LYS A 112 -6.81 19.77 -4.99
CA LYS A 112 -6.34 19.50 -3.62
C LYS A 112 -6.73 18.07 -3.27
N LEU A 113 -5.79 17.32 -2.71
CA LEU A 113 -6.02 15.98 -2.17
C LEU A 113 -6.04 16.02 -0.66
N LEU A 114 -6.70 15.03 -0.05
CA LEU A 114 -6.68 14.86 1.39
C LEU A 114 -5.37 14.18 1.83
N LEU A 115 -4.44 14.97 2.36
CA LEU A 115 -3.19 14.48 2.95
C LEU A 115 -3.42 14.11 4.42
N LYS A 116 -3.26 12.84 4.74
CA LYS A 116 -3.31 12.30 6.11
C LYS A 116 -1.96 12.56 6.79
N THR A 117 -1.92 13.45 7.77
CA THR A 117 -0.71 13.77 8.55
C THR A 117 -0.85 13.30 9.99
N THR A 118 0.25 13.26 10.74
CA THR A 118 0.25 12.99 12.19
C THR A 118 -0.51 14.03 13.00
N THR A 119 -0.67 15.25 12.47
CA THR A 119 -1.43 16.35 13.08
C THR A 119 -2.90 16.40 12.63
N GLY A 120 -3.36 15.39 11.89
CA GLY A 120 -4.69 15.31 11.30
C GLY A 120 -4.71 15.50 9.77
N PRO A 121 -5.88 15.30 9.15
CA PRO A 121 -6.03 15.42 7.71
C PRO A 121 -5.96 16.89 7.24
N LYS A 122 -5.30 17.14 6.10
CA LYS A 122 -5.18 18.46 5.47
C LYS A 122 -5.54 18.37 4.00
N LEU A 123 -6.43 19.25 3.52
CA LEU A 123 -6.76 19.35 2.10
C LEU A 123 -5.79 20.31 1.40
N THR A 124 -4.86 19.77 0.60
CA THR A 124 -3.72 20.54 0.05
C THR A 124 -3.32 20.09 -1.36
N LYS A 125 -2.59 20.93 -2.10
CA LYS A 125 -1.86 20.56 -3.32
C LYS A 125 -0.41 20.14 -3.04
N GLU A 126 0.11 20.54 -1.89
CA GLU A 126 1.47 20.25 -1.43
C GLU A 126 1.54 18.85 -0.80
N ILE A 127 1.49 17.81 -1.63
CA ILE A 127 1.39 16.39 -1.21
C ILE A 127 2.74 15.66 -1.15
N TRP A 128 3.76 16.23 -1.78
CA TRP A 128 5.18 15.86 -1.65
C TRP A 128 5.93 16.98 -0.96
#